data_AF-A0A7Y5CNY6-F1
#
_entry.id   AF-A0A7Y5CNY6-F1
#
_cell.length_a   1.000
_cell.length_b   1.000
_cell.length_c   1.000
_cell.angle_alpha   90.00
_cell.angle_beta   90.00
_cell.angle_gamma   90.00
#
_symmetry.space_group_name_H-M   'P 1'
#
loop_
_entity.id
_entity.type
_entity.pdbx_description
1 polymer ?
#
loop_
_entity_poly.entity_id
_entity_poly.type
_entity_poly.pdbx_seq_one_letter_code
_entity_poly.pdbx_strand_id
1 'polypeptide(L)'
;MSEETEIIKRDVSSGAIELLGSLFWHDSVLHEIKFIRTDSADQVVLILDLLEDWEKQISRRAEITFQRCFLVQSQMSWGTRCMSEGEMIFGTTCVASSDLIEKVRSDWVGINLDTSGLAEFKLELASTSSTLEIVFGSVAIRYLSGSSPHHAPPPLPLKDS
;
A
#
# COMPACT_ATOMS: atom_id res chain seq x y z
N MET A 1 2.98 25.89 13.74
CA MET A 1 4.28 25.23 13.54
C MET A 1 4.13 24.38 12.29
N SER A 2 4.90 24.66 11.24
CA SER A 2 4.90 23.85 10.02
C SER A 2 5.59 22.53 10.35
N GLU A 3 4.83 21.44 10.45
CA GLU A 3 5.40 20.10 10.54
C GLU A 3 6.19 19.85 9.25
N GLU A 4 7.51 19.67 9.37
CA GLU A 4 8.34 19.26 8.25
C GLU A 4 7.85 17.90 7.76
N THR A 5 7.29 17.91 6.56
CA THR A 5 6.76 16.72 5.91
C THR A 5 7.93 15.94 5.33
N GLU A 6 8.33 14.86 6.00
CA GLU A 6 9.34 13.95 5.49
C GLU A 6 8.77 13.15 4.31
N ILE A 7 9.47 13.18 3.18
CA ILE A 7 9.12 12.42 1.96
C ILE A 7 10.29 11.53 1.57
N ILE A 8 10.06 10.22 1.54
CA ILE A 8 11.04 9.21 1.14
C ILE A 8 10.58 8.62 -0.17
N LYS A 9 11.37 8.77 -1.24
CA LYS A 9 11.08 8.19 -2.57
C LYS A 9 12.15 7.17 -2.98
N ARG A 10 11.71 6.05 -3.56
CA ARG A 10 12.59 5.01 -4.11
C ARG A 10 12.02 4.45 -5.41
N ASP A 11 12.87 4.35 -6.43
CA ASP A 11 12.61 3.55 -7.61
C ASP A 11 12.88 2.07 -7.31
N VAL A 12 12.24 1.15 -8.06
CA VAL A 12 12.45 -0.30 -7.85
C VAL A 12 13.92 -0.69 -7.97
N SER A 13 14.63 -0.14 -8.96
CA SER A 13 16.08 -0.34 -9.15
C SER A 13 16.95 0.18 -8.01
N SER A 14 16.39 1.01 -7.12
CA SER A 14 17.11 1.76 -6.09
C SER A 14 16.71 1.36 -4.66
N GLY A 15 15.93 0.29 -4.47
CA GLY A 15 15.59 -0.24 -3.14
C GLY A 15 14.14 -0.03 -2.67
N ALA A 16 13.18 0.13 -3.59
CA ALA A 16 11.76 0.21 -3.20
C ALA A 16 11.28 -1.04 -2.42
N ILE A 17 11.73 -2.24 -2.80
CA ILE A 17 11.36 -3.50 -2.15
C ILE A 17 11.90 -3.54 -0.72
N GLU A 18 13.15 -3.14 -0.51
CA GLU A 18 13.75 -3.06 0.82
C GLU A 18 13.04 -2.03 1.70
N LEU A 19 12.74 -0.85 1.14
CA LEU A 19 11.98 0.18 1.85
C LEU A 19 10.63 -0.36 2.31
N LEU A 20 9.84 -0.97 1.42
CA LEU A 20 8.53 -1.51 1.76
C LEU A 20 8.64 -2.71 2.71
N GLY A 21 9.65 -3.56 2.55
CA GLY A 21 9.90 -4.69 3.45
C GLY A 21 10.33 -4.29 4.86
N SER A 22 10.79 -3.06 5.06
CA SER A 22 11.22 -2.53 6.36
C SER A 22 10.10 -1.92 7.21
N LEU A 23 8.90 -1.72 6.65
CA LEU A 23 7.78 -1.10 7.37
C LEU A 23 7.01 -2.14 8.20
N PHE A 24 6.42 -1.70 9.32
CA PHE A 24 5.55 -2.54 10.15
C PHE A 24 4.11 -2.57 9.63
N TRP A 25 3.86 -3.41 8.63
CA TRP A 25 2.55 -3.50 7.99
C TRP A 25 1.49 -4.21 8.82
N HIS A 26 1.86 -5.29 9.51
CA HIS A 26 0.91 -6.07 10.31
C HIS A 26 0.26 -5.16 11.37
N ASP A 27 -1.06 -5.21 11.48
CA ASP A 27 -1.91 -4.38 12.35
C ASP A 27 -1.93 -2.88 12.06
N SER A 28 -1.21 -2.39 11.04
CA SER A 28 -1.42 -1.02 10.56
C SER A 28 -2.84 -0.86 10.02
N VAL A 29 -3.40 0.35 10.12
CA VAL A 29 -4.80 0.61 9.78
C VAL A 29 -4.89 1.34 8.44
N LEU A 30 -5.43 0.67 7.43
CA LEU A 30 -5.71 1.28 6.14
C LEU A 30 -7.03 2.04 6.18
N HIS A 31 -7.00 3.31 5.78
CA HIS A 31 -8.18 4.17 5.79
C HIS A 31 -8.72 4.45 4.39
N GLU A 32 -7.84 4.59 3.41
CA GLU A 32 -8.23 4.97 2.06
C GLU A 32 -7.30 4.35 1.01
N ILE A 33 -7.89 3.92 -0.11
CA ILE A 33 -7.18 3.54 -1.33
C ILE A 33 -7.67 4.45 -2.44
N LYS A 34 -6.78 5.23 -3.05
CA LYS A 34 -7.08 6.08 -4.21
C LYS A 34 -6.45 5.48 -5.46
N PHE A 35 -7.25 5.32 -6.50
CA PHE A 35 -6.79 5.01 -7.84
C PHE A 35 -6.82 6.29 -8.66
N ILE A 36 -5.66 6.82 -9.02
CA ILE A 36 -5.53 8.08 -9.74
C ILE A 36 -5.04 7.78 -11.14
N ARG A 37 -5.91 8.04 -12.13
CA ARG A 37 -5.57 7.92 -13.54
C ARG A 37 -5.27 9.29 -14.10
N THR A 38 -4.09 9.45 -14.69
CA THR A 38 -3.69 10.70 -15.34
C THR A 38 -3.11 10.41 -16.71
N ASP A 39 -3.12 11.40 -17.58
CA ASP A 39 -2.56 11.27 -18.94
C ASP A 39 -1.05 10.95 -18.95
N SER A 40 -0.37 11.05 -17.81
CA SER A 40 1.10 10.97 -17.71
C SER A 40 1.63 9.82 -16.85
N ALA A 41 0.88 9.38 -15.83
CA ALA A 41 1.20 8.22 -15.00
C ALA A 41 0.01 7.83 -14.11
N ASP A 42 -0.38 6.57 -14.14
CA ASP A 42 -1.33 6.01 -13.18
C ASP A 42 -0.64 5.80 -11.81
N GLN A 43 -1.39 6.06 -10.75
CA GLN A 43 -0.92 6.00 -9.37
C GLN A 43 -1.93 5.27 -8.48
N VAL A 44 -1.41 4.60 -7.46
CA VAL A 44 -2.21 4.08 -6.34
C VAL A 44 -1.69 4.72 -5.06
N VAL A 45 -2.60 5.30 -4.28
CA VAL A 45 -2.26 5.93 -3.00
C VAL A 45 -2.96 5.20 -1.87
N LEU A 46 -2.19 4.74 -0.91
CA LEU A 46 -2.68 4.21 0.36
C LEU A 46 -2.55 5.29 1.41
N ILE A 47 -3.63 5.55 2.14
CA ILE A 47 -3.61 6.42 3.32
C ILE A 47 -3.90 5.55 4.52
N LEU A 48 -2.95 5.49 5.45
CA LEU A 48 -2.96 4.55 6.56
C LEU A 48 -2.35 5.17 7.82
N ASP A 49 -2.68 4.60 8.97
CA ASP A 49 -1.90 4.75 10.19
C ASP A 49 -0.89 3.60 10.23
N LEU A 50 0.35 3.92 9.90
CA LEU A 50 1.45 2.97 9.84
C LEU A 50 2.06 2.81 11.23
N LEU A 51 2.19 1.58 11.71
CA LEU A 51 2.88 1.31 12.97
C LEU A 51 4.37 1.67 12.88
N GLU A 52 4.88 2.35 13.90
CA GLU A 52 6.31 2.64 14.07
C GLU A 52 6.93 1.81 15.20
N ASP A 53 6.14 1.52 16.23
CA ASP A 53 6.57 0.74 17.39
C ASP A 53 5.41 -0.13 17.86
N TRP A 54 5.55 -1.44 17.66
CA TRP A 54 4.57 -2.44 18.07
C TRP A 54 4.43 -2.52 19.60
N GLU A 55 5.53 -2.47 20.35
CA GLU A 55 5.49 -2.62 21.81
C GLU A 55 4.83 -1.42 22.48
N LYS A 56 5.13 -0.22 21.97
CA LYS A 56 4.56 1.03 22.49
C LYS A 56 3.19 1.37 21.89
N GLN A 57 2.73 0.58 20.91
CA GLN A 57 1.48 0.83 20.18
C GLN A 57 1.46 2.27 19.65
N ILE A 58 2.50 2.64 18.91
CA ILE A 58 2.63 3.97 18.30
C ILE A 58 2.52 3.82 16.79
N SER A 59 1.64 4.63 16.21
CA SER A 59 1.49 4.74 14.76
C SER A 59 1.65 6.16 14.29
N ARG A 60 1.92 6.33 13.00
CA ARG A 60 2.03 7.62 12.35
C ARG A 60 1.20 7.62 11.06
N ARG A 61 0.43 8.69 10.85
CA ARG A 61 -0.34 8.84 9.61
C ARG A 61 0.62 8.94 8.44
N ALA A 62 0.44 8.06 7.46
CA ALA A 62 1.28 7.99 6.28
C ALA A 62 0.43 7.94 5.00
N GLU A 63 1.01 8.48 3.94
CA GLU A 63 0.56 8.35 2.57
C GLU A 63 1.64 7.59 1.79
N ILE A 64 1.30 6.40 1.29
CA ILE A 64 2.18 5.58 0.47
C ILE A 64 1.67 5.62 -0.96
N THR A 65 2.46 6.22 -1.85
CA THR A 65 2.11 6.46 -3.25
C THR A 65 2.95 5.58 -4.16
N PHE A 66 2.30 4.62 -4.81
CA PHE A 66 2.85 3.83 -5.90
C PHE A 66 2.72 4.62 -7.21
N GLN A 67 3.80 4.70 -7.96
CA GLN A 67 3.92 5.47 -9.19
C GLN A 67 4.29 4.56 -10.36
N ARG A 68 3.92 4.98 -11.57
CA ARG A 68 4.05 4.18 -12.79
C ARG A 68 3.38 2.83 -12.57
N CYS A 69 2.12 2.85 -12.13
CA CYS A 69 1.34 1.63 -11.92
C CYS A 69 0.88 1.11 -13.29
N PHE A 70 1.26 -0.11 -13.63
CA PHE A 70 0.91 -0.74 -14.91
C PHE A 70 -0.23 -1.74 -14.79
N LEU A 71 -0.43 -2.28 -13.59
CA LEU A 71 -1.50 -3.19 -13.26
C LEU A 71 -1.93 -2.95 -11.83
N VAL A 72 -3.24 -2.95 -11.63
CA VAL A 72 -3.87 -2.88 -10.31
C VAL A 72 -5.03 -3.86 -10.29
N GLN A 73 -4.99 -4.81 -9.38
CA GLN A 73 -6.05 -5.79 -9.14
C GLN A 73 -6.53 -5.63 -7.71
N SER A 74 -7.84 -5.46 -7.54
CA SER A 74 -8.45 -5.35 -6.23
C SER A 74 -9.61 -6.34 -6.09
N GLN A 75 -9.59 -7.10 -5.01
CA GLN A 75 -10.69 -7.97 -4.59
C GLN A 75 -11.14 -7.48 -3.23
N MET A 76 -12.20 -6.67 -3.21
CA MET A 76 -12.66 -6.00 -2.00
C MET A 76 -13.99 -6.59 -1.55
N SER A 77 -14.02 -7.10 -0.33
CA SER A 77 -15.22 -7.55 0.38
C SER A 77 -15.72 -6.40 1.25
N TRP A 78 -16.71 -5.65 0.75
CA TRP A 78 -17.17 -4.40 1.38
C TRP A 78 -18.06 -4.66 2.59
N GLY A 79 -17.51 -4.51 3.80
CA GLY A 79 -18.27 -4.46 5.06
C GLY A 79 -18.48 -3.02 5.54
N THR A 80 -19.67 -2.69 6.06
CA THR A 80 -20.03 -1.32 6.49
C THR A 80 -19.15 -0.74 7.60
N ARG A 81 -18.56 -1.57 8.47
CA ARG A 81 -17.68 -1.11 9.56
C ARG A 81 -16.24 -0.79 9.11
N CYS A 82 -15.73 -1.49 8.10
CA CYS A 82 -14.38 -1.23 7.56
C CYS A 82 -14.27 0.15 6.91
N MET A 83 -15.39 0.72 6.44
CA MET A 83 -15.40 2.00 5.73
C MET A 83 -15.38 3.24 6.65
N SER A 84 -15.70 3.11 7.94
CA SER A 84 -15.77 4.27 8.86
C SER A 84 -14.58 4.39 9.80
N GLU A 85 -13.93 3.27 10.14
CA GLU A 85 -12.85 3.24 11.14
C GLU A 85 -11.53 2.69 10.57
N GLY A 86 -11.49 2.40 9.27
CA GLY A 86 -10.37 1.75 8.60
C GLY A 86 -10.38 0.24 8.75
N GLU A 87 -9.42 -0.42 8.12
CA GLU A 87 -9.26 -1.87 8.13
C GLU A 87 -7.82 -2.26 8.45
N MET A 88 -7.65 -3.21 9.37
CA MET A 88 -6.32 -3.70 9.74
C MET A 88 -5.69 -4.47 8.59
N ILE A 89 -4.41 -4.20 8.36
CA ILE A 89 -3.58 -4.90 7.40
C ILE A 89 -3.13 -6.20 8.05
N PHE A 90 -3.47 -7.33 7.40
CA PHE A 90 -2.99 -8.64 7.81
C PHE A 90 -1.52 -8.81 7.41
N GLY A 91 -1.18 -8.39 6.21
CA GLY A 91 0.18 -8.50 5.73
C GLY A 91 0.37 -7.92 4.35
N THR A 92 1.64 -7.84 3.96
CA THR A 92 2.04 -7.39 2.65
C THR A 92 3.16 -8.26 2.12
N THR A 93 3.25 -8.36 0.80
CA THR A 93 4.40 -8.96 0.11
C THR A 93 4.88 -7.99 -0.94
N CYS A 94 6.19 -7.85 -1.11
CA CYS A 94 6.77 -7.08 -2.21
C CYS A 94 7.89 -7.87 -2.88
N VAL A 95 7.80 -8.08 -4.19
CA VAL A 95 8.73 -8.93 -4.96
C VAL A 95 9.15 -8.28 -6.28
N ALA A 96 10.38 -8.58 -6.71
CA ALA A 96 10.94 -8.11 -7.99
C ALA A 96 10.58 -9.02 -9.18
N SER A 97 9.98 -10.18 -8.91
CA SER A 97 9.67 -11.20 -9.92
C SER A 97 8.38 -11.91 -9.53
N SER A 98 7.45 -11.95 -10.49
CA SER A 98 6.16 -12.62 -10.38
C SER A 98 5.53 -12.79 -11.75
N ASP A 99 4.52 -13.66 -11.85
CA ASP A 99 3.77 -13.86 -13.09
C ASP A 99 3.02 -12.59 -13.52
N LEU A 100 2.60 -11.74 -12.57
CA LEU A 100 1.95 -10.45 -12.88
C LEU A 100 2.93 -9.46 -13.54
N ILE A 101 4.19 -9.43 -13.11
CA ILE A 101 5.23 -8.60 -13.74
C ILE A 101 5.48 -9.08 -15.17
N GLU A 102 5.61 -10.40 -15.38
CA GLU A 102 5.81 -10.96 -16.72
C GLU A 102 4.61 -10.71 -17.62
N LYS A 103 3.39 -10.80 -17.08
CA LYS A 103 2.17 -10.42 -17.79
C LYS A 103 2.17 -8.94 -18.22
N VAL A 104 2.56 -8.03 -17.33
CA VAL A 104 2.70 -6.60 -17.68
C VAL A 104 3.75 -6.43 -18.78
N ARG A 105 4.89 -7.11 -18.70
CA ARG A 105 5.90 -7.04 -19.77
C ARG A 105 5.34 -7.54 -21.09
N SER A 106 4.60 -8.65 -21.10
CA SER A 106 4.04 -9.25 -22.32
C SER A 106 2.93 -8.40 -22.95
N ASP A 107 2.05 -7.83 -22.13
CA ASP A 107 0.90 -7.05 -22.62
C ASP A 107 1.35 -5.71 -23.24
N TRP A 108 2.55 -5.24 -22.90
CA TRP A 108 3.06 -3.92 -23.28
C TRP A 108 4.28 -3.97 -24.23
N VAL A 109 4.65 -5.13 -24.79
CA VAL A 109 5.82 -5.33 -25.69
C VAL A 109 5.85 -4.38 -26.90
N GLY A 110 4.72 -3.83 -27.32
CA GLY A 110 4.61 -2.91 -28.48
C GLY A 110 4.61 -1.42 -28.15
N ILE A 111 4.64 -1.05 -26.87
CA ILE A 111 4.59 0.35 -26.44
C ILE A 111 5.97 0.69 -25.91
N ASN A 112 6.53 1.83 -26.33
CA ASN A 112 7.87 2.29 -25.93
C ASN A 112 7.89 2.80 -24.47
N LEU A 113 7.38 1.99 -23.56
CA LEU A 113 7.35 2.20 -22.12
C LEU A 113 8.46 1.37 -21.49
N ASP A 114 9.23 2.01 -20.62
CA ASP A 114 10.24 1.33 -19.83
C ASP A 114 9.57 0.45 -18.76
N THR A 115 9.68 -0.87 -18.93
CA THR A 115 9.21 -1.92 -18.01
C THR A 115 10.38 -2.69 -17.37
N SER A 116 11.61 -2.17 -17.50
CA SER A 116 12.81 -2.85 -17.02
C SER A 116 12.90 -2.90 -15.49
N GLY A 117 12.40 -1.87 -14.80
CA GLY A 117 12.33 -1.79 -13.34
C GLY A 117 10.90 -1.82 -12.82
N LEU A 118 10.38 -3.02 -12.56
CA LEU A 118 9.05 -3.24 -11.98
C LEU A 118 9.13 -4.11 -10.74
N ALA A 119 8.23 -3.87 -9.79
CA ALA A 119 7.98 -4.72 -8.65
C ALA A 119 6.48 -4.93 -8.49
N GLU A 120 6.11 -6.02 -7.83
CA GLU A 120 4.76 -6.28 -7.37
C GLU A 120 4.66 -5.98 -5.89
N PHE A 121 3.60 -5.29 -5.50
CA PHE A 121 3.19 -5.14 -4.10
C PHE A 121 1.80 -5.76 -3.93
N LYS A 122 1.69 -6.68 -2.97
CA LYS A 122 0.44 -7.30 -2.55
C LYS A 122 0.13 -6.88 -1.13
N LEU A 123 -1.12 -6.51 -0.89
CA LEU A 123 -1.69 -6.14 0.40
C LEU A 123 -2.88 -7.04 0.71
N GLU A 124 -2.93 -7.54 1.94
CA GLU A 124 -4.02 -8.37 2.45
C GLU A 124 -4.62 -7.73 3.70
N LEU A 125 -5.95 -7.64 3.76
CA LEU A 125 -6.69 -7.05 4.87
C LEU A 125 -7.27 -8.13 5.78
N ALA A 126 -7.20 -7.91 7.10
CA ALA A 126 -7.48 -8.94 8.10
C ALA A 126 -8.97 -9.27 8.25
N SER A 127 -9.84 -8.26 8.22
CA SER A 127 -11.25 -8.41 8.58
C SER A 127 -12.12 -8.94 7.44
N THR A 128 -11.79 -8.58 6.21
CA THR A 128 -12.61 -8.87 5.03
C THR A 128 -11.97 -9.88 4.08
N SER A 129 -10.73 -10.29 4.35
CA SER A 129 -9.90 -11.06 3.40
C SER A 129 -9.75 -10.36 2.05
N SER A 130 -9.91 -9.03 2.02
CA SER A 130 -9.73 -8.25 0.81
C SER A 130 -8.25 -8.19 0.41
N THR A 131 -7.99 -8.13 -0.89
CA THR A 131 -6.64 -8.05 -1.44
C THR A 131 -6.48 -6.92 -2.44
N LEU A 132 -5.27 -6.36 -2.49
CA LEU A 132 -4.84 -5.39 -3.48
C LEU A 132 -3.46 -5.79 -4.01
N GLU A 133 -3.34 -5.94 -5.33
CA GLU A 133 -2.11 -6.25 -6.04
C GLU A 133 -1.78 -5.11 -7.02
N ILE A 134 -0.53 -4.65 -6.98
CA ILE A 134 -0.05 -3.49 -7.75
C ILE A 134 1.27 -3.86 -8.41
N VAL A 135 1.38 -3.69 -9.73
CA VAL A 135 2.67 -3.69 -10.44
C VAL A 135 3.08 -2.24 -10.69
N PHE A 136 4.22 -1.84 -10.12
CA PHE A 136 4.66 -0.43 -10.06
C PHE A 136 6.14 -0.26 -10.38
N GLY A 137 6.54 0.96 -10.77
CA GLY A 137 7.93 1.30 -11.06
C GLY A 137 8.65 2.05 -9.94
N SER A 138 7.92 2.77 -9.09
CA SER A 138 8.49 3.45 -7.93
C SER A 138 7.47 3.73 -6.83
N VAL A 139 7.95 4.00 -5.62
CA VAL A 139 7.11 4.28 -4.45
C VAL A 139 7.63 5.51 -3.69
N ALA A 140 6.71 6.26 -3.11
CA ALA A 140 7.02 7.35 -2.20
C ALA A 140 6.19 7.22 -0.91
N ILE A 141 6.80 7.54 0.23
CA ILE A 141 6.15 7.58 1.53
C ILE A 141 6.21 9.02 2.03
N ARG A 142 5.06 9.54 2.45
CA ARG A 142 4.92 10.86 3.05
C ARG A 142 4.23 10.73 4.39
N TYR A 143 4.87 11.17 5.46
CA TYR A 143 4.23 11.20 6.78
C TYR A 143 3.41 12.48 6.93
N LEU A 144 2.13 12.33 7.27
CA LEU A 144 1.14 13.41 7.27
C LEU A 144 0.97 14.08 8.63
N SER A 145 1.43 13.44 9.71
CA SER A 145 1.36 13.95 11.07
C SER A 145 2.55 13.48 11.89
N GLY A 146 2.69 14.00 13.11
CA GLY A 146 3.47 13.35 14.16
C GLY A 146 2.89 11.99 14.57
N SER A 147 3.69 11.20 15.30
CA SER A 147 3.28 9.91 15.85
C SER A 147 2.22 10.08 16.93
N SER A 148 1.28 9.13 17.00
CA SER A 148 0.16 9.11 17.95
C SER A 148 -0.02 7.70 18.53
N PRO A 149 -0.77 7.56 19.64
CA PRO A 149 -1.23 6.25 20.07
C PRO A 149 -1.93 5.53 18.91
N HIS A 150 -1.64 4.25 18.76
CA HIS A 150 -2.24 3.38 17.78
C HIS A 150 -3.66 3.01 18.21
N HIS A 151 -4.60 3.11 17.28
CA HIS A 151 -6.00 2.78 17.48
C HIS A 151 -6.43 1.74 16.46
N ALA A 152 -6.41 0.47 16.87
CA ALA A 152 -6.96 -0.61 16.07
C ALA A 152 -8.50 -0.50 16.00
N PRO A 153 -9.12 -0.73 14.82
CA PRO A 153 -10.56 -0.85 14.70
C PRO A 153 -11.11 -1.95 15.62
N PRO A 154 -12.32 -1.80 16.19
CA PRO A 154 -12.94 -2.85 16.97
C PRO A 154 -13.15 -4.11 16.11
N PRO A 155 -12.95 -5.31 16.68
CA PRO A 155 -13.16 -6.56 15.94
C PRO A 155 -14.59 -6.62 15.40
N LEU A 156 -14.76 -7.13 14.18
CA LEU A 156 -16.09 -7.41 13.65
C LEU A 156 -16.75 -8.46 14.54
N PRO A 157 -18.04 -8.28 14.93
CA PRO A 157 -18.75 -9.30 15.68
C PRO A 157 -18.78 -10.56 14.83
N LEU A 158 -18.30 -11.66 15.39
CA LEU A 158 -18.48 -12.98 14.79
C LEU A 158 -19.98 -13.15 14.58
N LYS A 159 -20.41 -13.28 13.32
CA LYS A 159 -21.77 -13.76 13.06
C LYS A 159 -21.82 -15.15 13.65
N ASP A 160 -22.65 -15.35 14.67
CA ASP A 160 -22.99 -16.68 15.16
C ASP A 160 -23.43 -17.51 13.94
N SER A 161 -22.59 -18.48 13.59
CA SER A 161 -22.76 -19.42 12.49
C SER A 161 -23.86 -20.43 12.78
#